data_AF-A0A0E9WJH9-F1
#
_entry.id   AF-A0A0E9WJH9-F1
#
_cell.length_a   1.000
_cell.length_b   1.000
_cell.length_c   1.000
_cell.angle_alpha   90.00
_cell.angle_beta   90.00
_cell.angle_gamma   90.00
#
_symmetry.space_group_name_H-M   'P 1'
#
loop_
_entity.id
_entity.type
_entity.pdbx_description
1 polymer ?
#
loop_
_entity_poly.entity_id
_entity_poly.type
_entity_poly.pdbx_seq_one_letter_code
_entity_poly.pdbx_strand_id
1 'polypeptide(L)'
;MLDIECFSFLNRALESDLSPVLIMATNRGITRIRGTNYQSPHGIPIDMLDRLLIIATSPYTEKETRQILKIRCEEEDVELSEEAHTVLTRIGLETSLRYAIQLISTAGLVCRKRRGTEVQVEDIKRVYSLFLDESRSSQYMKEYQDSFLFNETQGNQMETS
;
A
#
# COMPACT_ATOMS: atom_id res chain seq x y z
N MET A 1 -14.50 -5.25 5.04
CA MET A 1 -14.90 -4.32 3.96
C MET A 1 -16.39 -4.08 4.12
N LEU A 2 -16.87 -2.85 3.89
CA LEU A 2 -18.26 -2.46 4.14
C LEU A 2 -19.21 -3.17 3.17
N ASP A 3 -20.35 -3.61 3.69
CA ASP A 3 -21.42 -4.25 2.92
C ASP A 3 -22.62 -3.29 2.80
N ILE A 4 -23.60 -3.61 1.95
CA ILE A 4 -24.75 -2.72 1.69
C ILE A 4 -25.50 -2.27 2.96
N GLU A 5 -25.64 -3.15 3.94
CA GLU A 5 -26.29 -2.83 5.21
C GLU A 5 -25.52 -1.79 6.02
N CYS A 6 -24.18 -1.83 5.97
CA CYS A 6 -23.34 -0.82 6.63
C CYS A 6 -23.52 0.55 5.97
N PHE A 7 -23.66 0.61 4.65
CA PHE A 7 -23.93 1.87 3.94
C PHE A 7 -25.31 2.43 4.27
N SER A 8 -26.33 1.59 4.39
CA SER A 8 -27.66 2.01 4.86
C SER A 8 -27.61 2.58 6.28
N PHE A 9 -26.82 1.97 7.18
CA PHE A 9 -26.59 2.51 8.52
C PHE A 9 -25.90 3.88 8.47
N LEU A 10 -24.85 4.02 7.65
CA LEU A 10 -24.14 5.29 7.51
C LEU A 10 -25.02 6.40 6.94
N ASN A 11 -25.86 6.11 5.94
CA ASN A 11 -26.79 7.09 5.39
C ASN A 11 -27.74 7.65 6.46
N ARG A 12 -28.30 6.77 7.29
CA ARG A 12 -29.15 7.18 8.41
C ARG A 12 -28.35 7.91 9.51
N ALA A 13 -27.13 7.47 9.80
CA ALA A 13 -26.30 8.12 10.82
C ALA A 13 -25.90 9.55 10.41
N LEU A 14 -25.66 9.79 9.12
CA LEU A 14 -25.33 11.11 8.57
C LEU A 14 -26.50 12.09 8.54
N GLU A 15 -27.73 11.62 8.73
CA GLU A 15 -28.92 12.48 8.85
C GLU A 15 -29.13 13.01 10.26
N SER A 16 -28.37 12.51 11.25
CA SER A 16 -28.41 13.02 12.61
C SER A 16 -27.70 14.37 12.72
N ASP A 17 -28.30 15.32 13.45
CA ASP A 17 -27.72 16.65 13.72
C ASP A 17 -26.39 16.56 14.49
N LEU A 18 -26.17 15.46 15.22
CA LEU A 18 -24.95 15.20 15.98
C LEU A 18 -23.93 14.34 15.20
N SER A 19 -24.12 14.20 13.89
CA SER A 19 -23.21 13.38 13.07
C SER A 19 -21.86 14.09 12.85
N PRO A 20 -20.73 13.40 13.05
CA PRO A 20 -19.43 13.96 12.77
C PRO A 20 -19.15 13.99 11.26
N VAL A 21 -18.14 14.77 10.86
CA VAL A 21 -17.65 14.76 9.47
C VAL A 21 -17.07 13.38 9.14
N LEU A 22 -17.68 12.70 8.17
CA LEU A 22 -17.23 11.41 7.69
C LEU A 22 -16.22 11.58 6.55
N ILE A 23 -15.00 11.08 6.75
CA ILE A 23 -13.96 11.00 5.72
C ILE A 23 -13.74 9.54 5.36
N MET A 24 -13.94 9.21 4.09
CA MET A 24 -13.72 7.87 3.55
C MET A 24 -12.62 7.90 2.49
N ALA A 25 -11.85 6.82 2.40
CA ALA A 25 -10.84 6.63 1.37
C ALA A 25 -11.02 5.26 0.72
N THR A 26 -10.88 5.22 -0.61
CA THR A 26 -10.96 4.01 -1.40
C THR A 26 -9.85 4.02 -2.44
N ASN A 27 -9.19 2.87 -2.60
CA ASN A 27 -8.21 2.63 -3.65
C ASN A 27 -8.81 1.83 -4.83
N ARG A 28 -10.13 1.60 -4.83
CA ARG A 28 -10.83 0.83 -5.87
C ARG A 28 -11.61 1.76 -6.77
N GLY A 29 -11.47 1.55 -8.09
CA GLY A 29 -12.19 2.28 -9.14
C GLY A 29 -13.65 1.84 -9.22
N ILE A 30 -13.96 0.80 -9.99
CA ILE A 30 -15.29 0.19 -10.05
C ILE A 30 -15.22 -1.15 -9.33
N THR A 31 -16.12 -1.40 -8.39
CA THR A 31 -16.16 -2.68 -7.67
C THR A 31 -17.59 -3.05 -7.28
N ARG A 32 -17.78 -4.31 -6.92
CA ARG A 32 -19.09 -4.84 -6.51
C ARG A 32 -19.45 -4.33 -5.12
N ILE A 33 -20.69 -3.89 -4.92
CA ILE A 33 -21.21 -3.62 -3.58
C ILE A 33 -21.38 -4.97 -2.88
N ARG A 34 -20.66 -5.19 -1.79
CA ARG A 34 -20.74 -6.45 -1.03
C ARG A 34 -22.15 -6.62 -0.46
N GLY A 35 -22.69 -7.83 -0.59
CA GLY A 35 -24.10 -8.12 -0.32
C GLY A 35 -25.03 -8.02 -1.53
N THR A 36 -24.55 -7.52 -2.68
CA THR A 36 -25.34 -7.48 -3.93
C THR A 36 -24.54 -7.98 -5.14
N ASN A 37 -25.20 -8.12 -6.28
CA ASN A 37 -24.59 -8.46 -7.56
C ASN A 37 -24.30 -7.24 -8.45
N TYR A 38 -24.53 -6.02 -7.95
CA TYR A 38 -24.34 -4.79 -8.72
C TYR A 38 -22.94 -4.21 -8.54
N GLN A 39 -22.39 -3.71 -9.64
CA GLN A 39 -21.15 -2.93 -9.64
C GLN A 39 -21.47 -1.44 -9.54
N SER A 40 -20.65 -0.72 -8.78
CA SER A 40 -20.77 0.73 -8.60
C SER A 40 -19.39 1.37 -8.56
N PRO A 41 -19.28 2.69 -8.86
CA PRO A 41 -18.06 3.43 -8.59
C PRO A 41 -17.73 3.34 -7.10
N HIS A 42 -16.47 3.04 -6.81
CA HIS A 42 -15.90 2.85 -5.48
C HIS A 42 -16.53 1.74 -4.62
N GLY A 43 -17.51 0.99 -5.14
CA GLY A 43 -18.25 -0.01 -4.37
C GLY A 43 -19.25 0.59 -3.40
N ILE A 44 -19.65 1.85 -3.62
CA ILE A 44 -20.57 2.61 -2.79
C ILE A 44 -21.93 2.69 -3.51
N PRO A 45 -23.06 2.47 -2.81
CA PRO A 45 -24.39 2.70 -3.38
C PRO A 45 -24.54 4.13 -3.93
N ILE A 46 -25.24 4.28 -5.06
CA ILE A 46 -25.41 5.58 -5.75
C ILE A 46 -26.03 6.63 -4.82
N ASP A 47 -27.00 6.23 -3.99
CA ASP A 47 -27.64 7.09 -2.99
C ASP A 47 -26.66 7.76 -2.01
N MET A 48 -25.63 7.02 -1.58
CA MET A 48 -24.58 7.61 -0.75
C MET A 48 -23.60 8.41 -1.60
N LEU A 49 -23.24 7.91 -2.80
CA LEU A 49 -22.25 8.53 -3.66
C LEU A 49 -22.64 9.96 -4.07
N ASP A 50 -23.93 10.19 -4.36
CA ASP A 50 -24.45 11.52 -4.72
C ASP A 50 -24.37 12.54 -3.57
N ARG A 51 -24.22 12.06 -2.32
CA ARG A 51 -24.08 12.88 -1.11
C ARG A 51 -22.62 13.15 -0.74
N LEU A 52 -21.65 12.55 -1.43
CA LEU A 52 -20.22 12.65 -1.10
C LEU A 52 -19.49 13.65 -2.00
N LEU A 53 -18.54 14.37 -1.41
CA LEU A 53 -17.56 15.15 -2.16
C LEU A 53 -16.33 14.28 -2.45
N ILE A 54 -16.06 14.03 -3.73
CA ILE A 54 -14.96 13.19 -4.17
C ILE A 54 -13.72 14.07 -4.40
N ILE A 55 -12.65 13.77 -3.66
CA ILE A 55 -11.33 14.40 -3.83
C ILE A 55 -10.37 13.35 -4.38
N ALA A 56 -9.86 13.58 -5.59
CA ALA A 56 -8.88 12.69 -6.21
C ALA A 56 -7.45 13.08 -5.80
N THR A 57 -6.68 12.10 -5.33
CA THR A 57 -5.25 12.27 -5.04
C THR A 57 -4.40 11.80 -6.22
N SER A 58 -3.36 12.55 -6.56
CA SER A 58 -2.39 12.18 -7.59
C SER A 58 -1.23 11.37 -7.00
N PRO A 59 -0.57 10.48 -7.78
CA PRO A 59 0.69 9.88 -7.38
C PRO A 59 1.76 10.94 -7.14
N TYR A 60 2.63 10.70 -6.16
CA TYR A 60 3.75 11.60 -5.87
C TYR A 60 4.79 11.61 -6.97
N THR A 61 5.38 12.77 -7.20
CA THR A 61 6.57 12.94 -8.02
C THR A 61 7.84 12.48 -7.29
N GLU A 62 8.94 12.30 -8.02
CA GLU A 62 10.23 11.94 -7.43
C GLU A 62 10.70 12.94 -6.36
N LYS A 63 10.52 14.25 -6.64
CA LYS A 63 10.91 15.32 -5.71
C LYS A 63 10.10 15.27 -4.42
N GLU A 64 8.79 15.04 -4.52
CA GLU A 64 7.90 14.91 -3.37
C GLU A 64 8.23 13.64 -2.58
N THR A 65 8.51 12.53 -3.26
CA THR A 65 8.91 11.27 -2.63
C THR A 65 10.18 11.45 -1.82
N ARG A 66 11.20 12.09 -2.39
CA ARG A 66 12.45 12.40 -1.67
C ARG A 66 12.20 13.26 -0.44
N GLN A 67 11.35 14.27 -0.55
CA GLN A 67 11.02 15.17 0.56
C GLN A 67 10.28 14.44 1.68
N ILE A 68 9.31 13.57 1.35
CA ILE A 68 8.59 12.77 2.33
C ILE A 68 9.55 11.83 3.05
N LEU A 69 10.44 11.15 2.31
CA LEU A 69 11.42 10.27 2.92
C LEU A 69 12.36 11.06 3.85
N LYS A 70 12.80 12.25 3.46
CA LYS A 70 13.64 13.11 4.32
C LYS A 70 12.97 13.44 5.64
N ILE A 71 11.70 13.88 5.61
CA ILE A 71 10.93 14.16 6.84
C ILE A 71 10.82 12.91 7.71
N ARG A 72 10.60 11.73 7.11
CA ARG A 72 10.54 10.47 7.86
C ARG A 72 11.87 10.08 8.50
N CYS A 73 12.99 10.41 7.88
CA CYS A 73 14.30 10.16 8.44
C CYS A 73 14.59 11.07 9.63
N GLU A 74 14.16 12.33 9.55
CA GLU A 74 14.20 13.30 10.65
C GLU A 74 13.27 12.86 11.81
N GLU A 75 12.07 12.35 11.52
CA GLU A 75 11.15 11.83 12.54
C GLU A 75 11.66 10.55 13.24
N GLU A 76 12.36 9.67 12.52
CA GLU A 76 12.90 8.41 13.06
C GLU A 76 14.32 8.54 13.66
N ASP A 77 14.89 9.74 13.68
CA ASP A 77 16.29 10.00 14.09
C ASP A 77 17.30 9.09 13.38
N VAL A 78 17.15 8.94 12.06
CA VAL A 78 18.04 8.14 11.20
C VAL A 78 18.77 9.04 10.22
N GLU A 79 20.08 9.18 10.38
CA GLU A 79 20.94 9.87 9.42
C GLU A 79 21.19 8.98 8.20
N LEU A 80 20.91 9.47 7.01
CA LEU A 80 21.19 8.79 5.74
C LEU A 80 22.17 9.60 4.89
N SER A 81 23.06 8.91 4.19
CA SER A 81 23.90 9.55 3.19
C SER A 81 23.07 10.00 1.97
N GLU A 82 23.51 11.04 1.27
CA GLU A 82 22.79 11.57 0.09
C GLU A 82 22.66 10.53 -1.04
N GLU A 83 23.65 9.64 -1.17
CA GLU A 83 23.60 8.51 -2.10
C GLU A 83 22.53 7.50 -1.69
N ALA A 84 22.44 7.19 -0.39
CA ALA A 84 21.43 6.30 0.16
C ALA A 84 20.01 6.85 -0.04
N HIS A 85 19.81 8.16 0.15
CA HIS A 85 18.54 8.84 -0.14
C HIS A 85 18.13 8.73 -1.60
N THR A 86 19.07 8.89 -2.53
CA THR A 86 18.78 8.80 -3.98
C THR A 86 18.34 7.38 -4.35
N VAL A 87 19.03 6.36 -3.84
CA VAL A 87 18.67 4.94 -4.05
C VAL A 87 17.31 4.63 -3.43
N LEU A 88 17.06 5.09 -2.21
CA LEU A 88 15.79 4.85 -1.52
C LEU A 88 14.61 5.52 -2.23
N THR A 89 14.81 6.73 -2.76
CA THR A 89 13.80 7.45 -3.54
C THR A 89 13.43 6.68 -4.79
N ARG A 90 14.42 6.13 -5.50
CA ARG A 90 14.19 5.29 -6.68
C ARG A 90 13.43 4.01 -6.33
N ILE A 91 13.79 3.34 -5.23
CA ILE A 91 13.04 2.17 -4.73
C ILE A 91 11.59 2.55 -4.41
N GLY A 92 11.36 3.70 -3.78
CA GLY A 92 10.02 4.19 -3.45
C GLY A 92 9.14 4.46 -4.66
N LEU A 93 9.73 4.89 -5.79
CA LEU A 93 9.03 5.07 -7.06
C LEU A 93 8.76 3.75 -7.79
N GLU A 94 9.71 2.82 -7.77
CA GLU A 94 9.58 1.52 -8.44
C GLU A 94 8.63 0.56 -7.70
N THR A 95 8.50 0.70 -6.38
CA THR A 95 7.67 -0.18 -5.53
C THR A 95 6.50 0.58 -4.87
N SER A 96 6.68 1.03 -3.64
CA SER A 96 5.71 1.87 -2.93
C SER A 96 6.40 2.73 -1.88
N LEU A 97 5.83 3.91 -1.62
CA LEU A 97 6.30 4.80 -0.55
C LEU A 97 6.27 4.11 0.83
N ARG A 98 5.27 3.26 1.08
CA ARG A 98 5.15 2.50 2.34
C ARG A 98 6.35 1.57 2.54
N TYR A 99 6.72 0.83 1.49
CA TYR A 99 7.86 -0.08 1.55
C TYR A 99 9.17 0.69 1.77
N ALA A 100 9.37 1.81 1.06
CA ALA A 100 10.54 2.66 1.28
C ALA A 100 10.66 3.20 2.71
N ILE A 101 9.54 3.57 3.37
CA ILE A 101 9.55 4.00 4.78
C ILE A 101 9.97 2.84 5.70
N GLN A 102 9.43 1.64 5.49
CA GLN A 102 9.83 0.46 6.28
C GLN A 102 11.33 0.12 6.12
N LEU A 103 11.89 0.40 4.95
CA LEU A 103 13.34 0.26 4.72
C LEU A 103 14.17 1.25 5.53
N ILE A 104 13.66 2.45 5.86
CA ILE A 104 14.39 3.42 6.70
C ILE A 104 14.64 2.83 8.09
N SER A 105 13.59 2.38 8.76
CA SER A 105 13.71 1.86 10.13
C SER A 105 14.61 0.62 10.19
N THR A 106 14.48 -0.27 9.21
CA THR A 106 15.27 -1.50 9.14
C THR A 106 16.72 -1.24 8.71
N ALA A 107 16.98 -0.29 7.81
CA ALA A 107 18.34 0.14 7.47
C ALA A 107 19.03 0.84 8.65
N GLY A 108 18.28 1.62 9.45
CA GLY A 108 18.75 2.18 10.72
C GLY A 108 19.21 1.09 11.70
N LEU A 109 18.47 -0.02 11.82
CA LEU A 109 18.87 -1.16 12.66
C LEU A 109 20.13 -1.86 12.15
N VAL A 110 20.26 -2.04 10.83
CA VAL A 110 21.47 -2.63 10.22
C VAL A 110 22.67 -1.72 10.43
N CYS A 111 22.50 -0.41 10.29
CA CYS A 111 23.54 0.58 10.54
C CYS A 111 24.00 0.55 12.01
N ARG A 112 23.05 0.53 12.96
CA ARG A 112 23.37 0.37 14.39
C ARG A 112 24.11 -0.93 14.67
N LYS A 113 23.75 -2.03 13.98
CA LYS A 113 24.43 -3.33 14.11
C LYS A 113 25.89 -3.27 13.65
N ARG A 114 26.22 -2.53 12.58
CA ARG A 114 27.62 -2.31 12.16
C ARG A 114 28.35 -1.25 13.00
N ARG A 115 27.67 -0.63 13.97
CA ARG A 115 28.15 0.52 14.75
C ARG A 115 28.46 1.76 13.89
N GLY A 116 27.71 1.94 12.81
CA GLY A 116 27.77 3.15 11.99
C GLY A 116 26.85 4.24 12.56
N THR A 117 27.17 5.49 12.27
CA THR A 117 26.36 6.67 12.63
C THR A 117 25.35 7.00 11.52
N GLU A 118 25.79 6.93 10.26
CA GLU A 118 24.99 7.20 9.07
C GLU A 118 24.65 5.91 8.31
N VAL A 119 23.46 5.84 7.71
CA VAL A 119 23.03 4.74 6.84
C VAL A 119 23.64 4.92 5.46
N GLN A 120 24.26 3.86 4.94
CA GLN A 120 24.92 3.84 3.64
C GLN A 120 24.14 2.97 2.64
N VAL A 121 24.48 3.10 1.35
CA VAL A 121 23.83 2.34 0.27
C VAL A 121 23.89 0.81 0.50
N GLU A 122 24.97 0.33 1.11
CA GLU A 122 25.14 -1.10 1.45
C GLU A 122 24.10 -1.60 2.45
N ASP A 123 23.73 -0.78 3.43
CA ASP A 123 22.72 -1.11 4.43
C ASP A 123 21.36 -1.26 3.75
N ILE A 124 21.01 -0.32 2.85
CA ILE A 124 19.76 -0.38 2.07
C ILE A 124 19.74 -1.61 1.17
N LYS A 125 20.83 -1.91 0.45
CA LYS A 125 20.91 -3.11 -0.41
C LYS A 125 20.72 -4.39 0.39
N ARG A 126 21.33 -4.47 1.58
CA ARG A 126 21.18 -5.62 2.47
C ARG A 126 19.75 -5.78 2.92
N VAL A 127 19.10 -4.72 3.38
CA VAL A 127 17.69 -4.77 3.80
C VAL A 127 16.77 -5.12 2.63
N TYR A 128 17.01 -4.54 1.45
CA TYR A 128 16.25 -4.82 0.24
C TYR A 128 16.36 -6.28 -0.22
N SER A 129 17.47 -6.97 0.06
CA SER A 129 17.60 -8.42 -0.16
C SER A 129 16.88 -9.27 0.88
N LEU A 130 16.75 -8.77 2.12
CA LEU A 130 16.13 -9.49 3.23
C LEU A 130 14.60 -9.37 3.21
N PHE A 131 14.09 -8.20 2.85
CA PHE A 131 12.66 -7.92 2.78
C PHE A 131 12.23 -7.79 1.33
N LEU A 132 11.23 -8.59 0.96
CA LEU A 132 10.64 -8.55 -0.37
C LEU A 132 9.44 -7.60 -0.36
N ASP A 133 9.26 -6.84 -1.44
CA ASP A 133 8.03 -6.10 -1.67
C ASP A 133 6.94 -7.04 -2.22
N GLU A 134 5.70 -6.54 -2.27
CA GLU A 134 4.54 -7.30 -2.73
C GLU A 134 4.73 -7.89 -4.14
N SER A 135 5.32 -7.12 -5.07
CA SER A 135 5.48 -7.56 -6.45
C SER A 135 6.49 -8.70 -6.56
N ARG A 136 7.68 -8.55 -5.93
CA ARG A 136 8.69 -9.63 -5.85
C ARG A 136 8.19 -10.84 -5.09
N SER A 137 7.45 -10.64 -3.99
CA SER A 137 6.87 -11.74 -3.21
C SER A 137 5.85 -12.54 -4.04
N SER A 138 5.00 -11.86 -4.81
CA SER A 138 4.04 -12.52 -5.70
C SER A 138 4.72 -13.31 -6.83
N GLN A 139 5.84 -12.81 -7.36
CA GLN A 139 6.64 -13.52 -8.37
C GLN A 139 7.31 -14.75 -7.78
N TYR A 140 7.93 -14.63 -6.60
CA TYR A 140 8.51 -15.76 -5.88
C TYR A 140 7.47 -16.84 -5.61
N MET A 141 6.27 -16.46 -5.17
CA MET A 141 5.17 -17.41 -4.98
C MET A 141 4.78 -18.11 -6.30
N LYS A 142 4.76 -17.38 -7.43
CA LYS A 142 4.47 -17.95 -8.75
C LYS A 142 5.52 -18.97 -9.19
N GLU A 143 6.79 -18.69 -9.00
CA GLU A 143 7.90 -19.58 -9.39
C GLU A 143 7.93 -20.87 -8.56
N TYR A 144 7.60 -20.78 -7.27
CA TYR A 144 7.56 -21.93 -6.37
C TYR A 144 6.15 -22.52 -6.21
N GLN A 145 5.21 -22.18 -7.11
CA GLN A 145 3.82 -22.63 -7.07
C GLN A 145 3.74 -24.13 -6.79
N ASP A 146 4.44 -24.97 -7.55
CA ASP A 146 4.37 -26.43 -7.45
C ASP A 146 4.74 -27.01 -6.07
N SER A 147 5.45 -26.24 -5.24
CA SER A 147 5.80 -26.63 -3.87
C SER A 147 4.76 -26.18 -2.82
N PHE A 148 3.78 -25.36 -3.19
CA PHE A 148 2.73 -24.88 -2.30
C PHE A 148 1.46 -25.73 -2.36
N LEU A 149 0.77 -25.83 -1.21
CA LEU A 149 -0.29 -26.81 -0.95
C LEU A 149 -1.57 -26.63 -1.79
N PHE A 150 -1.88 -25.40 -2.23
CA PHE A 150 -3.14 -25.07 -2.90
C PHE A 150 -2.89 -24.20 -4.12
N ASN A 151 -2.77 -24.83 -5.29
CA ASN A 151 -2.71 -24.14 -6.58
C ASN A 151 -4.00 -24.40 -7.35
N GLU A 152 -4.87 -23.40 -7.45
CA GLU A 152 -6.10 -23.49 -8.27
C GLU A 152 -5.82 -23.45 -9.79
N THR A 153 -4.57 -23.27 -10.22
CA THR A 153 -4.22 -23.21 -11.65
C THR A 153 -4.32 -24.55 -12.38
N GLN A 154 -4.39 -25.69 -11.67
CA GLN A 154 -4.55 -27.00 -12.31
C GLN A 154 -6.01 -27.44 -12.54
N GLY A 155 -7.01 -26.72 -11.99
CA GLY A 155 -8.42 -27.12 -12.06
C GLY A 155 -9.14 -26.83 -13.39
N ASN A 156 -8.65 -25.89 -14.20
CA ASN A 156 -9.37 -25.40 -15.39
C ASN A 156 -8.91 -26.02 -16.73
N GLN A 157 -7.98 -26.98 -16.72
CA GLN A 157 -7.52 -27.65 -17.95
C GLN A 157 -8.13 -29.04 -18.19
N MET A 158 -8.95 -29.57 -17.27
CA MET A 158 -9.48 -30.95 -17.38
C MET A 158 -10.93 -31.09 -17.86
N GLU A 159 -11.66 -29.99 -18.17
CA GLU A 159 -13.08 -30.07 -18.59
C GLU A 159 -13.37 -29.79 -20.08
N THR A 160 -12.37 -29.87 -20.96
CA THR A 160 -12.61 -29.87 -22.41
C THR A 160 -11.88 -31.02 -23.09
N SER A 161 -12.51 -32.20 -23.10
CA SER A 161 -12.29 -33.29 -24.06
C SER A 161 -13.58 -34.09 -24.21
#